data_AF-A0A519QJL0-F1
#
_entry.id   AF-A0A519QJL0-F1
#
_cell.length_a   1.000
_cell.length_b   1.000
_cell.length_c   1.000
_cell.angle_alpha   90.00
_cell.angle_beta   90.00
_cell.angle_gamma   90.00
#
_symmetry.space_group_name_H-M   'P 1'
#
loop_
_entity.id
_entity.type
_entity.pdbx_description
1 polymer ?
#
loop_
_entity_poly.entity_id
_entity_poly.type
_entity_poly.pdbx_seq_one_letter_code
_entity_poly.pdbx_strand_id
1 'polypeptide(L)'
;LGGKPFIEFFTKSKKGNSWEMMSLNFHDKKESFSIQVNKNEGEWLTEILKKISVSNSKTYSFNELKTDFETSLEDFELFWYSKPIHILRDFGLLVL
;
A
#
# COMPACT_ATOMS: atom_id res chain seq x y z
N LEU A 1 3.29 15.39 5.84
CA LEU A 1 2.63 14.30 5.09
C LEU A 1 1.88 14.91 3.93
N GLY A 2 2.55 14.98 2.78
CA GLY A 2 2.10 15.73 1.61
C GLY A 2 1.09 14.96 0.78
N GLY A 3 -0.18 14.99 1.18
CA GLY A 3 -1.30 14.67 0.29
C GLY A 3 -1.61 13.19 0.05
N LYS A 4 -2.76 12.95 -0.59
CA LYS A 4 -3.15 11.63 -1.07
C LYS A 4 -2.19 11.20 -2.18
N PRO A 5 -1.76 9.92 -2.23
CA PRO A 5 -0.94 9.45 -3.35
C PRO A 5 -1.71 9.61 -4.66
N PHE A 6 -0.98 9.88 -5.73
CA PHE A 6 -1.54 9.81 -7.07
C PHE A 6 -1.63 8.35 -7.50
N ILE A 7 -2.83 7.93 -7.84
CA ILE A 7 -3.18 6.54 -8.12
C ILE A 7 -3.28 6.35 -9.64
N GLU A 8 -2.60 5.34 -10.16
CA GLU A 8 -2.72 4.90 -11.55
C GLU A 8 -3.02 3.41 -11.61
N PHE A 9 -4.02 3.03 -12.39
CA PHE A 9 -4.34 1.63 -12.66
C PHE A 9 -3.78 1.22 -14.01
N PHE A 10 -3.16 0.04 -14.08
CA PHE A 10 -2.63 -0.48 -15.32
C PHE A 10 -2.69 -2.01 -15.33
N THR A 11 -2.82 -2.60 -16.51
CA THR A 11 -2.85 -4.05 -16.67
C THR A 11 -1.51 -4.52 -17.21
N LYS A 12 -0.83 -5.41 -16.48
CA LYS A 12 0.33 -6.12 -16.99
C LYS A 12 -0.14 -7.42 -17.63
N SER A 13 0.25 -7.67 -18.87
CA SER A 13 -0.04 -8.92 -19.55
C SER A 13 1.26 -9.66 -19.89
N LYS A 14 1.37 -10.93 -19.51
CA LYS A 14 2.54 -11.78 -19.83
C LYS A 14 2.07 -13.20 -20.11
N LYS A 15 2.44 -13.75 -21.27
CA LYS A 15 2.11 -15.12 -21.71
C LYS A 15 0.61 -15.46 -21.56
N GLY A 16 -0.28 -14.56 -22.00
CA GLY A 16 -1.73 -14.77 -21.96
C GLY A 16 -2.40 -14.54 -20.61
N ASN A 17 -1.63 -14.34 -19.53
CA ASN A 17 -2.16 -13.92 -18.23
C ASN A 17 -2.14 -12.40 -18.13
N SER A 18 -3.17 -11.83 -17.51
CA SER A 18 -3.29 -10.40 -17.22
C SER A 18 -3.49 -10.17 -15.73
N TRP A 19 -2.72 -9.25 -15.16
CA TRP A 19 -2.84 -8.82 -13.77
C TRP A 19 -3.21 -7.34 -13.74
N GLU A 20 -4.26 -7.01 -13.00
CA GLU A 20 -4.59 -5.64 -12.68
C GLU A 20 -3.65 -5.13 -11.58
N MET A 21 -2.91 -4.08 -11.91
CA MET A 21 -1.92 -3.46 -11.02
C MET A 21 -2.35 -2.04 -10.69
N MET A 22 -1.86 -1.56 -9.55
CA MET A 22 -2.04 -0.20 -9.08
C MET A 22 -0.68 0.40 -8.73
N SER A 23 -0.40 1.57 -9.28
CA SER A 23 0.74 2.41 -8.92
C SER A 23 0.28 3.49 -7.95
N LEU A 24 0.98 3.60 -6.83
CA LEU A 24 0.80 4.65 -5.83
C LEU A 24 2.03 5.54 -5.87
N ASN A 25 1.84 6.76 -6.35
CA ASN A 25 2.90 7.77 -6.47
C ASN A 25 2.77 8.76 -5.30
N PHE A 26 3.78 8.80 -4.45
CA PHE A 26 3.87 9.66 -3.28
C PHE A 26 4.81 10.83 -3.57
N HIS A 27 4.39 12.04 -3.19
CA HIS A 27 5.16 13.25 -3.34
C HIS A 27 5.39 13.88 -1.97
N ASP A 28 6.62 13.82 -1.47
CA ASP A 28 7.03 14.61 -0.31
C ASP A 28 7.86 15.83 -0.74
N LYS A 29 8.05 16.78 0.17
CA LYS A 29 8.78 18.04 -0.07
C LYS A 29 10.23 17.83 -0.50
N LYS A 30 10.83 16.68 -0.16
CA LYS A 30 12.22 16.34 -0.47
C LYS A 30 12.38 15.39 -1.65
N GLU A 31 11.43 14.48 -1.82
CA GLU A 31 11.55 13.38 -2.77
C GLU A 31 10.17 12.83 -3.14
N SER A 32 10.08 12.25 -4.33
CA SER A 32 8.89 11.55 -4.81
C SER A 32 9.26 10.11 -5.10
N PHE A 33 8.38 9.19 -4.74
CA PHE A 33 8.60 7.77 -4.96
C PHE A 33 7.30 7.08 -5.33
N SER A 34 7.42 5.92 -5.98
CA SER A 34 6.27 5.18 -6.46
C SER A 34 6.40 3.72 -6.07
N ILE A 35 5.28 3.14 -5.64
CA ILE A 35 5.18 1.71 -5.37
C ILE A 35 4.14 1.10 -6.30
N GLN A 36 4.38 -0.14 -6.73
CA GLN A 36 3.45 -0.89 -7.57
C GLN A 36 3.04 -2.17 -6.83
N VAL A 37 1.75 -2.39 -6.72
CA VAL A 37 1.13 -3.54 -6.05
C VAL A 37 -0.04 -4.05 -6.91
N ASN A 38 -0.59 -5.21 -6.60
CA ASN A 38 -1.82 -5.63 -7.29
C ASN A 38 -2.94 -4.64 -6.95
N LYS A 39 -3.93 -4.54 -7.84
CA LYS A 39 -5.02 -3.57 -7.68
C LYS A 39 -5.72 -3.67 -6.33
N ASN A 40 -6.18 -4.87 -5.96
CA ASN A 40 -6.92 -5.06 -4.73
C ASN A 40 -6.06 -4.77 -3.48
N GLU A 41 -4.78 -5.17 -3.50
CA GLU A 41 -3.82 -4.86 -2.43
C GLU A 41 -3.58 -3.36 -2.29
N GLY A 42 -3.47 -2.64 -3.41
CA GLY A 42 -3.28 -1.19 -3.43
C GLY A 42 -4.51 -0.42 -2.96
N GLU A 43 -5.71 -0.90 -3.31
CA GLU A 43 -6.98 -0.36 -2.81
C GLU A 43 -7.06 -0.53 -1.29
N TRP A 44 -6.79 -1.74 -0.79
CA TRP A 44 -6.72 -2.01 0.66
C TRP A 44 -5.70 -1.11 1.36
N LEU A 45 -4.47 -1.03 0.81
CA LEU A 45 -3.40 -0.23 1.39
C LEU A 45 -3.77 1.25 1.46
N THR A 46 -4.45 1.76 0.43
CA THR A 46 -4.92 3.16 0.41
C THR A 46 -5.92 3.43 1.52
N GLU A 47 -6.83 2.50 1.79
CA GLU A 47 -7.78 2.61 2.90
C GLU A 47 -7.08 2.52 4.26
N ILE A 48 -6.13 1.60 4.42
CA ILE A 48 -5.33 1.51 5.64
C ILE A 48 -4.51 2.77 5.88
N LEU A 49 -3.82 3.30 4.87
CA LEU A 49 -3.03 4.54 4.99
C LEU A 49 -3.90 5.73 5.43
N LYS A 50 -5.16 5.80 5.00
CA LYS A 50 -6.12 6.80 5.50
C LYS A 50 -6.48 6.55 6.96
N LYS A 51 -6.71 5.29 7.36
CA LYS A 51 -7.05 4.90 8.74
C LYS A 51 -5.89 5.15 9.71
N ILE A 52 -4.64 4.87 9.32
CA ILE A 52 -3.43 5.03 10.16
C ILE A 52 -2.77 6.40 10.04
N SER A 53 -3.29 7.28 9.18
CA SER A 53 -2.80 8.65 9.02
C SER A 53 -2.62 9.33 10.39
N VAL A 54 -1.57 10.13 10.55
CA VAL A 54 -1.22 10.83 11.82
C VAL A 54 -2.33 11.70 12.40
N SER A 55 -3.35 12.00 11.60
CA SER A 55 -4.58 12.66 12.02
C SER A 55 -5.46 11.79 12.93
N ASN A 56 -5.25 10.47 12.95
CA ASN A 56 -5.95 9.52 13.80
C ASN A 56 -5.07 9.13 14.99
N SER A 57 -5.65 9.20 16.20
CA SER A 57 -5.01 8.79 17.45
C SER A 57 -4.95 7.28 17.65
N LYS A 58 -5.67 6.51 16.82
CA LYS A 58 -5.71 5.05 16.91
C LYS A 58 -4.51 4.45 16.17
N THR A 59 -3.64 3.79 16.92
CA THR A 59 -2.60 2.90 16.37
C THR A 59 -3.22 1.55 16.03
N TYR A 60 -2.87 1.00 14.87
CA TYR A 60 -3.30 -0.34 14.45
C TYR A 60 -2.16 -1.32 14.68
N SER A 61 -2.46 -2.43 15.33
CA SER A 61 -1.48 -3.50 15.54
C SER A 61 -1.29 -4.34 14.26
N PHE A 62 -0.14 -5.02 14.18
CA PHE A 62 0.12 -5.98 13.09
C PHE A 62 -1.00 -7.01 12.93
N ASN A 63 -1.54 -7.52 14.05
CA ASN A 63 -2.58 -8.54 14.02
C ASN A 63 -3.93 -7.98 13.53
N GLU A 64 -4.26 -6.74 13.87
CA GLU A 64 -5.46 -6.06 13.34
C GLU A 64 -5.36 -5.84 11.83
N LEU A 65 -4.20 -5.40 11.35
CA LEU A 65 -3.97 -5.21 9.91
C LEU A 65 -3.98 -6.53 9.16
N LYS A 66 -3.35 -7.58 9.72
CA LYS A 66 -3.42 -8.93 9.16
C LYS A 66 -4.86 -9.42 9.04
N THR A 67 -5.63 -9.30 10.13
CA THR A 67 -7.04 -9.72 10.15
C THR A 67 -7.86 -8.94 9.12
N ASP A 68 -7.68 -7.61 9.03
CA ASP A 68 -8.40 -6.75 8.06
C ASP A 68 -8.02 -7.11 6.62
N PHE A 69 -6.74 -7.37 6.32
CA PHE A 69 -6.27 -7.82 5.00
C PHE A 69 -6.86 -9.18 4.62
N GLU A 70 -6.78 -10.16 5.52
CA GLU A 70 -7.22 -11.53 5.32
C GLU A 70 -8.76 -11.67 5.22
N THR A 71 -9.52 -10.59 5.41
CA THR A 71 -10.97 -10.58 5.11
C THR A 71 -11.28 -10.64 3.61
N SER A 72 -10.37 -10.16 2.77
CA SER A 72 -10.62 -9.96 1.33
C SER A 72 -9.44 -10.33 0.44
N LEU A 73 -8.26 -10.50 1.01
CA LEU A 73 -7.02 -10.82 0.31
C LEU A 73 -6.31 -12.00 0.98
N GLU A 74 -5.44 -12.68 0.25
CA GLU A 74 -4.65 -13.81 0.74
C GLU A 74 -3.17 -13.41 0.88
N ASP A 75 -2.42 -14.15 1.69
CA ASP A 75 -0.97 -13.99 1.86
C ASP A 75 -0.51 -12.61 2.38
N PHE A 76 -1.11 -12.14 3.49
CA PHE A 76 -0.72 -10.87 4.11
C PHE A 76 0.78 -10.72 4.32
N GLU A 77 1.46 -11.75 4.82
CA GLU A 77 2.90 -11.68 5.10
C GLU A 77 3.73 -11.49 3.82
N LEU A 78 3.35 -12.16 2.72
CA LEU A 78 4.02 -11.98 1.43
C LEU A 78 3.90 -10.53 0.96
N PHE A 79 2.71 -9.94 1.09
CA PHE A 79 2.47 -8.54 0.78
C PHE A 79 3.21 -7.59 1.75
N TRP A 80 3.12 -7.85 3.06
CA TRP A 80 3.63 -6.96 4.11
C TRP A 80 5.16 -6.90 4.16
N TYR A 81 5.84 -7.98 3.75
CA TYR A 81 7.30 -8.04 3.60
C TYR A 81 7.76 -7.84 2.14
N SER A 82 6.86 -7.41 1.26
CA SER A 82 7.22 -7.11 -0.12
C SER A 82 8.06 -5.82 -0.22
N LYS A 83 8.90 -5.75 -1.26
CA LYS A 83 9.69 -4.55 -1.59
C LYS A 83 8.88 -3.23 -1.59
N PRO A 84 7.69 -3.13 -2.21
CA PRO A 84 6.93 -1.88 -2.20
C PRO A 84 6.54 -1.43 -0.79
N ILE A 85 6.20 -2.35 0.12
CA ILE A 85 5.87 -1.97 1.51
C ILE A 85 7.11 -1.54 2.28
N HIS A 86 8.25 -2.19 2.06
CA HIS A 86 9.53 -1.75 2.65
C HIS A 86 9.89 -0.33 2.24
N ILE A 87 9.76 0.02 0.96
CA ILE A 87 9.95 1.40 0.49
C ILE A 87 9.01 2.34 1.26
N LEU A 88 7.74 1.99 1.41
CA LEU A 88 6.80 2.85 2.12
C LEU A 88 7.16 3.07 3.61
N ARG A 89 7.75 2.07 4.27
CA ARG A 89 8.31 2.18 5.64
C ARG A 89 9.58 3.03 5.70
N ASP A 90 10.49 2.87 4.73
CA ASP A 90 11.75 3.62 4.67
C ASP A 90 11.49 5.13 4.55
N PHE A 91 10.43 5.51 3.85
CA PHE A 91 9.97 6.89 3.73
C PHE A 91 9.11 7.36 4.91
N GLY A 92 8.95 6.53 5.95
CA GLY A 92 8.22 6.87 7.17
C GLY A 92 6.70 7.07 6.97
N LEU A 93 6.14 6.61 5.85
CA LEU A 93 4.70 6.70 5.57
C LEU A 93 3.90 5.56 6.23
N LEU A 94 4.59 4.51 6.68
CA LEU A 94 4.05 3.42 7.49
C LEU A 94 4.95 3.23 8.71
N VAL A 95 4.46 3.68 9.86
CA VAL A 95 5.12 3.51 11.15
C VAL A 95 4.20 2.64 12.01
N LEU A 96 4.68 1.46 12.39
CA LEU A 96 4.05 0.54 13.34
C LEU A 96 4.79 0.63 14.68
#